data_AF-A0A356M6Z5-F1
#
_entry.id   AF-A0A356M6Z5-F1
#
_cell.length_a   1.000
_cell.length_b   1.000
_cell.length_c   1.000
_cell.angle_alpha   90.00
_cell.angle_beta   90.00
_cell.angle_gamma   90.00
#
_symmetry.space_group_name_H-M   'P 1'
#
loop_
_entity.id
_entity.type
_entity.pdbx_description
1 polymer ?
#
loop_
_entity_poly.entity_id
_entity_poly.type
_entity_poly.pdbx_seq_one_letter_code
_entity_poly.pdbx_strand_id
1 'polypeptide(L)'
;DTETLRPTYRLLIGVPGVSNAFAISRRLGLLPEIIDQARSLISEEGMRFEELIQNVEKSRAESDRIRLETRMLRDDAARLTQQLTAEKALLADKNRQIVHQAREEARELYAEALKEVDQLLADIRNQQKDRDLLENQQLISQARQKIRSGLHHVENEIGRAALKADGQPLDPAEIRIGELYYAPALGLTGKIISGPDSRGNCVLQSGTIKVNVTAEALRLPETLRPGRTPLGQKAYSRLRPGGRAQSGRHASGSDLSLDRHMRMTSEIQLLGQTVEEAMSNLDKFIDDAVLAGMPAIRIVHGKGTGALRSAVQQMLKKDSRVKSFRLGAYGEGDSGVTLAELT
;
A
#
# COMPACT_ATOMS: atom_id res chain seq x y z
N ASP A 1 -19.72 42.95 21.47
CA ASP A 1 -19.41 43.59 20.18
C ASP A 1 -20.34 44.79 20.03
N THR A 2 -19.79 45.99 19.81
CA THR A 2 -20.55 47.26 19.84
C THR A 2 -21.39 47.48 18.58
N GLU A 3 -21.16 46.72 17.51
CA GLU A 3 -21.97 46.78 16.29
C GLU A 3 -23.12 45.76 16.28
N THR A 4 -22.96 44.60 16.94
CA THR A 4 -23.95 43.51 16.87
C THR A 4 -24.83 43.35 18.12
N LEU A 5 -24.57 44.09 19.21
CA LEU A 5 -25.28 44.01 20.51
C LEU A 5 -25.42 42.58 21.08
N ARG A 6 -24.67 41.60 20.55
CA ARG A 6 -24.68 40.23 21.06
C ARG A 6 -23.83 40.14 22.32
N PRO A 7 -24.28 39.43 23.36
CA PRO A 7 -23.46 39.21 24.53
C PRO A 7 -22.20 38.42 24.13
N THR A 8 -21.02 39.03 24.33
CA THR A 8 -19.71 38.41 24.11
C THR A 8 -19.29 37.46 25.23
N TYR A 9 -20.18 37.20 26.19
CA TYR A 9 -19.90 36.32 27.32
C TYR A 9 -20.56 34.95 27.11
N ARG A 10 -19.83 33.90 27.46
CA ARG A 10 -20.32 32.52 27.52
C ARG A 10 -20.34 32.10 28.99
N LEU A 11 -21.52 31.81 29.53
CA LEU A 11 -21.64 31.27 30.89
C LEU A 11 -21.17 29.81 30.89
N LEU A 12 -20.13 29.52 31.65
CA LEU A 12 -19.65 28.15 31.89
C LEU A 12 -20.19 27.68 33.24
N ILE A 13 -21.26 26.89 33.20
CA ILE A 13 -21.88 26.35 34.41
C ILE A 13 -20.93 25.31 35.05
N GLY A 14 -20.63 25.48 36.34
CA GLY A 14 -19.78 24.55 37.11
C GLY A 14 -18.29 24.91 37.19
N VAL A 15 -17.87 26.04 36.63
CA VAL A 15 -16.50 26.55 36.79
C VAL A 15 -16.53 27.74 37.76
N PRO A 16 -15.85 27.68 38.92
CA PRO A 16 -15.72 28.85 39.79
C PRO A 16 -14.89 29.91 39.04
N GLY A 17 -15.51 31.05 38.73
CA GLY A 17 -14.83 32.16 38.06
C GLY A 17 -13.98 32.99 39.02
N VAL A 18 -13.03 33.74 38.49
CA VAL A 18 -12.27 34.74 39.27
C VAL A 18 -13.24 35.84 39.73
N SER A 19 -13.34 36.06 41.04
CA SER A 19 -14.20 37.10 41.63
C SER A 19 -13.62 38.50 41.38
N ASN A 20 -13.74 39.01 40.16
CA ASN A 20 -13.31 40.36 39.77
C ASN A 20 -14.15 41.50 40.38
N ALA A 21 -14.74 41.29 41.56
CA ALA A 21 -15.64 42.21 42.24
C ALA A 21 -15.00 43.59 42.44
N PHE A 22 -13.73 43.67 42.85
CA PHE A 22 -13.04 44.96 43.03
C PHE A 22 -12.77 45.71 41.72
N ALA A 23 -12.44 45.00 40.65
CA ALA A 23 -12.21 45.62 39.34
C ALA A 23 -13.53 46.16 38.75
N ILE A 24 -14.63 45.43 38.95
CA ILE A 24 -15.97 45.83 38.55
C ILE A 24 -16.44 47.03 39.40
N SER A 25 -16.30 46.95 40.72
CA SER A 25 -16.63 48.04 41.65
C SER A 25 -15.89 49.34 41.32
N ARG A 26 -14.58 49.26 41.01
CA ARG A 26 -13.78 50.42 40.55
C ARG A 26 -14.34 51.01 39.25
N ARG A 27 -14.70 50.15 38.29
CA ARG A 27 -15.25 50.57 37.00
C ARG A 27 -16.65 51.19 37.13
N LEU A 28 -17.43 50.77 38.13
CA LEU A 28 -18.73 51.33 38.48
C LEU A 28 -18.63 52.64 39.29
N GLY A 29 -17.42 53.11 39.60
CA GLY A 29 -17.18 54.41 40.21
C GLY A 29 -17.02 54.41 41.73
N LEU A 30 -16.82 53.24 42.37
CA LEU A 30 -16.45 53.21 43.80
C LEU A 30 -15.07 53.84 44.03
N LEU A 31 -14.97 54.63 45.10
CA LEU A 31 -13.76 55.31 45.53
C LEU A 31 -12.61 54.30 45.78
N PRO A 32 -11.38 54.58 45.34
CA PRO A 32 -10.22 53.69 45.55
C PRO A 32 -9.99 53.34 47.02
N GLU A 33 -10.19 54.31 47.92
CA GLU A 33 -9.99 54.14 49.36
C GLU A 33 -10.89 53.06 49.97
N ILE A 34 -12.16 52.97 49.52
CA ILE A 34 -13.12 51.96 49.98
C ILE A 34 -12.70 50.57 49.48
N ILE A 35 -12.18 50.51 48.25
CA ILE A 35 -11.70 49.26 47.65
C ILE A 35 -10.46 48.75 48.38
N ASP A 36 -9.55 49.65 48.76
CA ASP A 36 -8.31 49.29 49.43
C ASP A 36 -8.56 48.89 50.90
N GLN A 37 -9.52 49.53 51.59
CA GLN A 37 -10.01 49.08 52.90
C GLN A 37 -10.69 47.70 52.81
N ALA A 38 -11.49 47.46 51.77
CA ALA A 38 -12.13 46.16 51.59
C ALA A 38 -11.11 45.04 51.28
N ARG A 39 -9.98 45.36 50.63
CA ARG A 39 -8.88 44.41 50.41
C ARG A 39 -8.17 44.02 51.70
N SER A 40 -7.98 44.94 52.64
CA SER A 40 -7.30 44.64 53.91
C SER A 40 -8.13 43.76 54.86
N LEU A 41 -9.44 43.65 54.61
CA LEU A 41 -10.35 42.79 55.36
C LEU A 41 -10.36 41.33 54.87
N ILE A 42 -9.71 41.02 53.73
CA ILE A 42 -9.65 39.66 53.18
C ILE A 42 -8.53 38.87 53.86
N SER A 43 -8.84 37.66 54.30
CA SER A 43 -7.86 36.71 54.85
C SER A 43 -6.80 36.29 53.81
N GLU A 44 -5.59 35.99 54.27
CA GLU A 44 -4.51 35.50 53.38
C GLU A 44 -4.90 34.22 52.61
N GLU A 45 -5.70 33.34 53.22
CA GLU A 45 -6.21 32.11 52.58
C GLU A 45 -7.15 32.43 51.40
N GLY A 46 -8.01 33.44 51.55
CA GLY A 46 -8.90 33.90 50.48
C GLY A 46 -8.13 34.48 49.29
N MET A 47 -7.06 35.25 49.54
CA MET A 47 -6.20 35.78 48.48
C MET A 47 -5.46 34.68 47.71
N ARG A 48 -4.91 33.68 48.42
CA ARG A 48 -4.23 32.53 47.77
C ARG A 48 -5.19 31.69 46.94
N PHE A 49 -6.42 31.49 47.42
CA PHE A 49 -7.44 30.77 46.66
C PHE A 49 -7.81 31.51 45.36
N GLU A 50 -8.01 32.83 45.43
CA GLU A 50 -8.31 33.63 44.24
C GLU A 50 -7.16 33.60 43.21
N GLU A 51 -5.91 33.68 43.67
CA GLU A 51 -4.72 33.56 42.81
C GLU A 51 -4.64 32.18 42.13
N LEU A 52 -4.94 31.10 42.86
CA LEU A 52 -5.00 29.74 42.30
C LEU A 52 -6.07 29.61 41.22
N ILE A 53 -7.28 30.12 41.46
CA ILE A 53 -8.36 30.11 40.47
C ILE A 53 -7.96 30.91 39.22
N GLN A 54 -7.34 32.09 39.42
CA GLN A 54 -6.87 32.91 38.31
C GLN A 54 -5.81 32.18 37.46
N ASN A 55 -4.88 31.48 38.10
CA ASN A 55 -3.84 30.72 37.40
C ASN A 55 -4.42 29.50 36.67
N VAL A 56 -5.40 28.81 37.25
CA VAL A 56 -6.10 27.69 36.62
C VAL A 56 -6.88 28.18 35.39
N GLU A 57 -7.58 29.31 35.47
CA GLU A 57 -8.28 29.87 34.31
C GLU A 57 -7.32 30.32 33.20
N LYS A 58 -6.23 31.02 33.53
CA LYS A 58 -5.20 31.42 32.57
C LYS A 58 -4.58 30.21 31.88
N SER A 59 -4.18 29.21 32.66
CA SER A 59 -3.60 27.96 32.14
C SER A 59 -4.58 27.19 31.26
N ARG A 60 -5.87 27.17 31.62
CA ARG A 60 -6.92 26.55 30.79
C ARG A 60 -7.12 27.29 29.47
N ALA A 61 -7.22 28.62 29.51
CA ALA A 61 -7.40 29.44 28.32
C ALA A 61 -6.21 29.29 27.36
N GLU A 62 -4.99 29.27 27.89
CA GLU A 62 -3.77 29.00 27.11
C GLU A 62 -3.78 27.58 26.53
N SER A 63 -4.13 26.57 27.33
CA SER A 63 -4.24 25.19 26.89
C SER A 63 -5.25 25.02 25.75
N ASP A 64 -6.42 25.67 25.86
CA ASP A 64 -7.45 25.60 24.83
C ASP A 64 -7.01 26.32 23.54
N ARG A 65 -6.29 27.44 23.65
CA ARG A 65 -5.68 28.14 22.51
C ARG A 65 -4.64 27.26 21.80
N ILE A 66 -3.70 26.69 22.55
CA ILE A 66 -2.65 25.80 22.02
C ILE A 66 -3.27 24.57 21.36
N ARG A 67 -4.32 23.99 21.97
CA ARG A 67 -5.04 22.85 21.39
C ARG A 67 -5.69 23.19 20.06
N LEU A 68 -6.31 24.37 19.96
CA LEU A 68 -6.92 24.83 18.71
C LEU A 68 -5.87 25.02 17.63
N GLU A 69 -4.78 25.71 17.93
CA GLU A 69 -3.66 25.94 17.01
C GLU A 69 -3.02 24.62 16.56
N THR A 70 -2.76 23.71 17.50
CA THR A 70 -2.22 22.38 17.20
C THR A 70 -3.15 21.58 16.29
N ARG A 71 -4.47 21.70 16.47
CA ARG A 71 -5.44 21.04 15.60
C ARG A 71 -5.37 21.61 14.19
N MET A 72 -5.38 22.93 14.05
CA MET A 72 -5.29 23.59 12.74
C MET A 72 -3.99 23.20 12.00
N LEU A 73 -2.85 23.26 12.70
CA LEU A 73 -1.56 22.88 12.12
C LEU A 73 -1.51 21.40 11.70
N ARG A 74 -2.13 20.51 12.47
CA ARG A 74 -2.23 19.08 12.10
C ARG A 74 -3.10 18.86 10.87
N ASP A 75 -4.24 19.55 10.78
CA ASP A 75 -5.15 19.44 9.64
C ASP A 75 -4.49 20.00 8.37
N ASP A 76 -3.77 21.11 8.47
CA ASP A 76 -3.00 21.68 7.36
C ASP A 76 -1.85 20.77 6.93
N ALA A 77 -1.12 20.19 7.88
CA ALA A 77 -0.07 19.22 7.57
C ALA A 77 -0.63 17.94 6.92
N ALA A 78 -1.78 17.43 7.38
CA ALA A 78 -2.47 16.30 6.78
C ALA A 78 -2.90 16.63 5.34
N ARG A 79 -3.46 17.82 5.09
CA ARG A 79 -3.84 18.26 3.75
C ARG A 79 -2.62 18.38 2.83
N LEU A 80 -1.54 19.01 3.30
CA LEU A 80 -0.33 19.19 2.50
C LEU A 80 0.35 17.86 2.17
N THR A 81 0.42 16.94 3.14
CA THR A 81 0.97 15.60 2.91
C THR A 81 0.13 14.82 1.90
N GLN A 82 -1.20 14.92 1.96
CA GLN A 82 -2.08 14.29 0.97
C GLN A 82 -1.92 14.88 -0.44
N GLN A 83 -1.71 16.19 -0.56
CA GLN A 83 -1.43 16.83 -1.85
C GLN A 83 -0.08 16.36 -2.42
N LEU A 84 0.96 16.34 -1.59
CA LEU A 84 2.30 15.90 -2.00
C LEU A 84 2.32 14.42 -2.40
N THR A 85 1.58 13.55 -1.72
CA THR A 85 1.51 12.12 -2.09
C THR A 85 0.76 11.93 -3.40
N ALA A 86 -0.34 12.65 -3.62
CA ALA A 86 -1.07 12.63 -4.87
C ALA A 86 -0.23 13.16 -6.05
N GLU A 87 0.50 14.26 -5.85
CA GLU A 87 1.38 14.84 -6.87
C GLU A 87 2.55 13.90 -7.20
N LYS A 88 3.18 13.30 -6.18
CA LYS A 88 4.23 12.29 -6.40
C LYS A 88 3.72 11.07 -7.16
N ALA A 89 2.52 10.59 -6.86
CA ALA A 89 1.93 9.47 -7.58
C ALA A 89 1.71 9.82 -9.06
N LEU A 90 1.17 11.01 -9.33
CA LEU A 90 0.93 11.50 -10.69
C LEU A 90 2.23 11.71 -11.47
N LEU A 91 3.27 12.26 -10.83
CA LEU A 91 4.60 12.37 -11.44
C LEU A 91 5.23 11.01 -11.72
N ALA A 92 5.08 10.04 -10.81
CA ALA A 92 5.58 8.70 -11.02
C ALA A 92 4.89 8.02 -12.22
N ASP A 93 3.57 8.17 -12.36
CA ASP A 93 2.83 7.62 -13.48
C ASP A 93 3.20 8.30 -14.82
N LYS A 94 3.36 9.64 -14.83
CA LYS A 94 3.86 10.37 -16.01
C LYS A 94 5.27 9.91 -16.40
N ASN A 95 6.17 9.79 -15.43
CA ASN A 95 7.53 9.32 -15.71
C ASN A 95 7.53 7.89 -16.26
N ARG A 96 6.69 6.99 -15.74
CA ARG A 96 6.54 5.64 -16.30
C ARG A 96 6.04 5.68 -17.74
N GLN A 97 5.06 6.54 -18.05
CA GLN A 97 4.54 6.68 -19.42
C GLN A 97 5.60 7.26 -20.36
N ILE A 98 6.33 8.30 -19.97
CA ILE A 98 7.40 8.89 -20.78
C ILE A 98 8.50 7.86 -21.06
N VAL A 99 8.94 7.12 -20.03
CA VAL A 99 9.94 6.06 -20.20
C VAL A 99 9.42 4.95 -21.10
N HIS A 100 8.14 4.57 -20.98
CA HIS A 100 7.54 3.57 -21.85
C HIS A 100 7.46 4.04 -23.31
N GLN A 101 7.00 5.28 -23.54
CA GLN A 101 6.92 5.87 -24.88
C GLN A 101 8.29 5.97 -25.54
N ALA A 102 9.28 6.54 -24.84
CA ALA A 102 10.65 6.63 -25.33
C ALA A 102 11.26 5.25 -25.66
N ARG A 103 10.86 4.20 -24.94
CA ARG A 103 11.28 2.82 -25.22
C ARG A 103 10.64 2.26 -26.47
N GLU A 104 9.34 2.46 -26.65
CA GLU A 104 8.64 2.02 -27.85
C GLU A 104 9.16 2.76 -29.09
N GLU A 105 9.34 4.08 -29.01
CA GLU A 105 9.95 4.87 -30.09
C GLU A 105 11.35 4.39 -30.44
N ALA A 106 12.19 4.13 -29.43
CA ALA A 106 13.52 3.57 -29.67
C ALA A 106 13.42 2.20 -30.36
N ARG A 107 12.52 1.31 -29.91
CA ARG A 107 12.32 -0.01 -30.54
C ARG A 107 11.90 0.10 -32.00
N GLU A 108 10.97 1.00 -32.31
CA GLU A 108 10.51 1.23 -33.68
C GLU A 108 11.65 1.72 -34.57
N LEU A 109 12.40 2.73 -34.13
CA LEU A 109 13.55 3.26 -34.86
C LEU A 109 14.63 2.19 -35.11
N TYR A 110 14.94 1.38 -34.10
CA TYR A 110 15.90 0.28 -34.25
C TYR A 110 15.38 -0.83 -35.18
N ALA A 111 14.09 -1.14 -35.14
CA ALA A 111 13.48 -2.13 -36.04
C ALA A 111 13.50 -1.64 -37.49
N GLU A 112 13.31 -0.35 -37.71
CA GLU A 112 13.44 0.28 -39.03
C GLU A 112 14.87 0.22 -39.54
N ALA A 113 15.86 0.63 -38.73
CA ALA A 113 17.27 0.52 -39.08
C ALA A 113 17.70 -0.92 -39.41
N LEU A 114 17.17 -1.91 -38.69
CA LEU A 114 17.42 -3.33 -39.00
C LEU A 114 16.83 -3.75 -40.35
N LYS A 115 15.65 -3.26 -40.72
CA LYS A 115 15.05 -3.53 -42.03
C LYS A 115 15.89 -2.94 -43.16
N GLU A 116 16.40 -1.72 -42.98
CA GLU A 116 17.30 -1.09 -43.97
C GLU A 116 18.59 -1.89 -44.17
N VAL A 117 19.22 -2.33 -43.07
CA VAL A 117 20.41 -3.19 -43.12
C VAL A 117 20.09 -4.51 -43.85
N ASP A 118 18.95 -5.12 -43.56
CA ASP A 118 18.51 -6.36 -44.20
C ASP A 118 18.29 -6.19 -45.71
N GLN A 119 17.72 -5.05 -46.14
CA GLN A 119 17.54 -4.70 -47.55
C GLN A 119 18.90 -4.49 -48.25
N LEU A 120 19.79 -3.70 -47.65
CA LEU A 120 21.15 -3.47 -48.19
C LEU A 120 21.93 -4.78 -48.35
N LEU A 121 21.83 -5.68 -47.37
CA LEU A 121 22.45 -7.01 -47.46
C LEU A 121 21.82 -7.88 -48.55
N ALA A 122 20.50 -7.79 -48.77
CA ALA A 122 19.83 -8.51 -49.85
C ALA A 122 20.28 -7.99 -51.22
N ASP A 123 20.44 -6.67 -51.37
CA ASP A 123 20.93 -6.04 -52.60
C ASP A 123 22.38 -6.44 -52.90
N ILE A 124 23.26 -6.43 -51.90
CA ILE A 124 24.65 -6.92 -52.03
C ILE A 124 24.67 -8.40 -52.44
N ARG A 125 23.82 -9.24 -51.84
CA ARG A 125 23.72 -10.66 -52.19
C ARG A 125 23.24 -10.86 -53.63
N ASN A 126 22.30 -10.04 -54.10
CA ASN A 126 21.82 -10.10 -55.47
C ASN A 126 22.89 -9.66 -56.49
N GLN A 127 23.82 -8.77 -56.10
CA GLN A 127 24.94 -8.31 -56.93
C GLN A 127 26.14 -9.29 -56.95
N GLN A 128 26.40 -10.06 -55.88
CA GLN A 128 27.56 -10.96 -55.75
C GLN A 128 27.25 -12.44 -56.06
N LYS A 129 26.58 -12.74 -57.18
CA LYS A 129 26.04 -14.08 -57.44
C LYS A 129 27.03 -15.24 -57.61
N ASP A 130 28.35 -15.04 -57.78
CA ASP A 130 29.14 -16.11 -58.43
C ASP A 130 30.37 -16.74 -57.75
N ARG A 131 30.89 -16.37 -56.55
CA ARG A 131 32.07 -17.14 -56.03
C ARG A 131 32.15 -17.57 -54.55
N ASP A 132 31.59 -16.86 -53.57
CA ASP A 132 31.80 -17.21 -52.14
C ASP A 132 30.50 -17.23 -51.31
N LEU A 133 29.49 -17.98 -51.76
CA LEU A 133 28.12 -17.92 -51.23
C LEU A 133 27.97 -18.48 -49.78
N LEU A 134 28.79 -19.47 -49.40
CA LEU A 134 28.64 -20.21 -48.13
C LEU A 134 29.37 -19.53 -46.95
N GLU A 135 30.58 -19.03 -47.17
CA GLU A 135 31.36 -18.32 -46.13
C GLU A 135 30.73 -16.95 -45.80
N ASN A 136 30.28 -16.21 -46.82
CA ASN A 136 29.57 -14.95 -46.60
C ASN A 136 28.22 -15.13 -45.91
N GLN A 137 27.49 -16.24 -46.15
CA GLN A 137 26.24 -16.49 -45.44
C GLN A 137 26.45 -16.67 -43.93
N GLN A 138 27.50 -17.38 -43.52
CA GLN A 138 27.80 -17.58 -42.10
C GLN A 138 28.19 -16.25 -41.43
N LEU A 139 29.08 -15.47 -42.05
CA LEU A 139 29.48 -14.16 -41.53
C LEU A 139 28.31 -13.18 -41.42
N ILE A 140 27.43 -13.13 -42.42
CA ILE A 140 26.21 -12.30 -42.39
C ILE A 140 25.23 -12.77 -41.31
N SER A 141 25.06 -14.09 -41.13
CA SER A 141 24.20 -14.63 -40.06
C SER A 141 24.74 -14.31 -38.67
N GLN A 142 26.06 -14.34 -38.49
CA GLN A 142 26.74 -13.98 -37.25
C GLN A 142 26.65 -12.47 -36.98
N ALA A 143 26.79 -11.63 -38.00
CA ALA A 143 26.58 -10.19 -37.87
C ALA A 143 25.14 -9.87 -37.45
N ARG A 144 24.15 -10.52 -38.06
CA ARG A 144 22.74 -10.43 -37.65
C ARG A 144 22.52 -10.88 -36.21
N GLN A 145 23.15 -11.99 -35.80
CA GLN A 145 23.01 -12.50 -34.44
C GLN A 145 23.69 -11.59 -33.41
N LYS A 146 24.82 -10.97 -33.75
CA LYS A 146 25.48 -9.95 -32.91
C LYS A 146 24.63 -8.70 -32.75
N ILE A 147 24.04 -8.19 -33.83
CA ILE A 147 23.13 -7.02 -33.76
C ILE A 147 21.87 -7.36 -32.95
N ARG A 148 21.29 -8.55 -33.15
CA ARG A 148 20.14 -9.03 -32.36
C ARG A 148 20.48 -9.24 -30.88
N SER A 149 21.69 -9.71 -30.59
CA SER A 149 22.18 -9.81 -29.21
C SER A 149 22.42 -8.43 -28.58
N GLY A 150 22.87 -7.44 -29.36
CA GLY A 150 22.94 -6.04 -28.97
C GLY A 150 21.56 -5.46 -28.65
N LEU A 151 20.53 -5.85 -29.40
CA LEU A 151 19.13 -5.48 -29.13
C LEU A 151 18.66 -6.03 -27.78
N HIS A 152 18.90 -7.32 -27.52
CA HIS A 152 18.62 -7.92 -26.21
C HIS A 152 19.50 -7.33 -25.11
N HIS A 153 20.69 -6.84 -25.42
CA HIS A 153 21.54 -6.17 -24.46
C HIS A 153 20.99 -4.79 -24.13
N VAL A 154 20.57 -3.98 -25.09
CA VAL A 154 19.95 -2.67 -24.86
C VAL A 154 18.60 -2.83 -24.14
N GLU A 155 17.78 -3.82 -24.49
CA GLU A 155 16.55 -4.15 -23.74
C GLU A 155 16.86 -4.57 -22.30
N ASN A 156 17.90 -5.38 -22.08
CA ASN A 156 18.31 -5.80 -20.74
C ASN A 156 19.06 -4.72 -19.97
N GLU A 157 19.80 -3.83 -20.62
CA GLU A 157 20.56 -2.74 -20.00
C GLU A 157 19.65 -1.56 -19.66
N ILE A 158 18.64 -1.29 -20.48
CA ILE A 158 17.58 -0.33 -20.18
C ILE A 158 16.57 -0.92 -19.18
N GLY A 159 16.32 -2.24 -19.23
CA GLY A 159 15.66 -2.97 -18.14
C GLY A 159 16.45 -2.93 -16.84
N ARG A 160 17.79 -3.01 -16.93
CA ARG A 160 18.73 -2.80 -15.81
C ARG A 160 18.79 -1.35 -15.34
N ALA A 161 18.53 -0.37 -16.20
CA ALA A 161 18.40 1.02 -15.80
C ALA A 161 17.10 1.26 -15.02
N ALA A 162 16.01 0.53 -15.33
CA ALA A 162 14.82 0.48 -14.47
C ALA A 162 15.05 -0.30 -13.17
N LEU A 163 15.99 -1.26 -13.13
CA LEU A 163 16.49 -1.88 -11.89
C LEU A 163 17.34 -0.95 -11.02
N LYS A 164 17.89 0.13 -11.60
CA LYS A 164 18.67 1.15 -10.88
C LYS A 164 17.79 2.24 -10.25
N ALA A 165 16.46 2.13 -10.35
CA ALA A 165 15.56 2.94 -9.54
C ALA A 165 15.42 2.32 -8.14
N ASP A 166 16.05 2.99 -7.17
CA ASP A 166 15.94 2.88 -5.71
C ASP A 166 16.47 1.62 -5.00
N GLY A 167 17.60 1.80 -4.29
CA GLY A 167 18.05 0.95 -3.17
C GLY A 167 19.39 0.23 -3.36
N GLN A 168 20.17 0.14 -2.27
CA GLN A 168 21.51 -0.48 -2.23
C GLN A 168 21.49 -1.97 -2.67
N PRO A 169 22.45 -2.42 -3.50
CA PRO A 169 22.62 -3.83 -3.87
C PRO A 169 22.91 -4.71 -2.65
N LEU A 170 22.38 -5.94 -2.65
CA LEU A 170 22.80 -6.98 -1.72
C LEU A 170 23.99 -7.76 -2.27
N ASP A 171 24.97 -8.04 -1.41
CA ASP A 171 26.11 -8.86 -1.77
C ASP A 171 25.71 -10.36 -1.88
N PRO A 172 26.26 -11.10 -2.85
CA PRO A 172 25.93 -12.52 -3.08
C PRO A 172 26.16 -13.45 -1.88
N ALA A 173 26.93 -13.03 -0.88
CA ALA A 173 27.24 -13.80 0.33
C ALA A 173 26.16 -13.71 1.42
N GLU A 174 25.24 -12.75 1.35
CA GLU A 174 24.16 -12.56 2.33
C GLU A 174 22.85 -13.25 1.90
N ILE A 175 22.85 -13.92 0.75
CA ILE A 175 21.68 -14.57 0.19
C ILE A 175 21.50 -15.96 0.81
N ARG A 176 20.42 -16.12 1.59
CA ARG A 176 20.04 -17.38 2.22
C ARG A 176 18.89 -18.05 1.48
N ILE A 177 19.12 -19.31 1.11
CA ILE A 177 18.11 -20.16 0.49
C ILE A 177 16.92 -20.30 1.45
N GLY A 178 15.71 -20.03 0.96
CA GLY A 178 14.46 -20.09 1.73
C GLY A 178 14.00 -18.76 2.34
N GLU A 179 14.81 -17.70 2.32
CA GLU A 179 14.41 -16.37 2.79
C GLU A 179 13.65 -15.59 1.71
N LEU A 180 12.82 -14.63 2.16
CA LEU A 180 12.01 -13.77 1.30
C LEU A 180 12.87 -12.62 0.79
N TYR A 181 12.95 -12.48 -0.53
CA TYR A 181 13.62 -11.39 -1.20
C TYR A 181 12.66 -10.68 -2.14
N TYR A 182 12.87 -9.38 -2.33
CA TYR A 182 12.15 -8.55 -3.29
C TYR A 182 13.02 -8.31 -4.51
N ALA A 183 12.47 -8.50 -5.71
CA ALA A 183 13.10 -8.20 -6.98
C ALA A 183 12.45 -6.95 -7.60
N PRO A 184 13.06 -5.74 -7.48
CA PRO A 184 12.47 -4.49 -7.97
C PRO A 184 12.21 -4.46 -9.49
N ALA A 185 13.04 -5.12 -10.30
CA ALA A 185 12.83 -5.25 -11.76
C ALA A 185 11.45 -5.79 -12.12
N LEU A 186 11.04 -6.80 -11.34
CA LEU A 186 9.91 -7.65 -11.66
C LEU A 186 8.70 -7.30 -10.78
N GLY A 187 8.90 -6.48 -9.75
CA GLY A 187 7.87 -6.18 -8.74
C GLY A 187 7.46 -7.40 -7.91
N LEU A 188 8.29 -8.45 -7.87
CA LEU A 188 7.95 -9.73 -7.23
C LEU A 188 8.67 -9.89 -5.88
N THR A 189 7.93 -10.33 -4.86
CA THR A 189 8.48 -10.81 -3.58
C THR A 189 8.39 -12.33 -3.55
N GLY A 190 9.49 -13.02 -3.29
CA GLY A 190 9.52 -14.48 -3.36
C GLY A 190 10.63 -15.10 -2.53
N LYS A 191 10.51 -16.41 -2.27
CA LYS A 191 11.53 -17.19 -1.58
C LYS A 191 12.58 -17.67 -2.58
N ILE A 192 13.84 -17.58 -2.24
CA ILE A 192 14.88 -18.17 -3.09
C ILE A 192 14.89 -19.68 -2.88
N ILE A 193 14.67 -20.44 -3.94
CA ILE A 193 14.62 -21.90 -3.92
C ILE A 193 15.91 -22.56 -4.39
N SER A 194 16.71 -21.86 -5.18
CA SER A 194 17.98 -22.37 -5.70
C SER A 194 18.91 -21.22 -6.07
N GLY A 195 20.22 -21.41 -5.89
CA GLY A 195 21.26 -20.40 -6.12
C GLY A 195 21.77 -19.75 -4.82
N PRO A 196 22.91 -19.06 -4.86
CA PRO A 196 23.55 -18.53 -6.08
C PRO A 196 24.46 -19.53 -6.83
N ASP A 197 24.27 -19.63 -8.15
CA ASP A 197 25.22 -20.30 -9.06
C ASP A 197 26.54 -19.49 -9.16
N SER A 198 27.61 -20.05 -9.74
CA SER A 198 28.91 -19.39 -9.97
C SER A 198 28.86 -18.08 -10.79
N ARG A 199 27.69 -17.74 -11.36
CA ARG A 199 27.39 -16.49 -12.08
C ARG A 199 26.50 -15.52 -11.30
N GLY A 200 26.22 -15.81 -10.03
CA GLY A 200 25.37 -14.98 -9.17
C GLY A 200 23.88 -15.03 -9.51
N ASN A 201 23.40 -16.09 -10.16
CA ASN A 201 21.98 -16.25 -10.50
C ASN A 201 21.23 -17.03 -9.40
N CYS A 202 20.04 -16.57 -9.03
CA CYS A 202 19.16 -17.15 -8.03
C CYS A 202 17.76 -17.35 -8.60
N VAL A 203 17.15 -18.50 -8.31
CA VAL A 203 15.76 -18.78 -8.66
C VAL A 203 14.86 -18.30 -7.54
N LEU A 204 14.15 -17.21 -7.79
CA LEU A 204 13.12 -16.64 -6.91
C LEU A 204 11.78 -17.31 -7.20
N GLN A 205 11.19 -17.95 -6.19
CA GLN A 205 9.82 -18.46 -6.23
C GLN A 205 8.88 -17.49 -5.55
N SER A 206 8.07 -16.78 -6.34
CA SER A 206 6.98 -15.93 -5.85
C SER A 206 5.66 -16.66 -6.13
N GLY A 207 5.08 -17.26 -5.10
CA GLY A 207 3.89 -18.10 -5.24
C GLY A 207 4.15 -19.32 -6.15
N THR A 208 3.49 -19.36 -7.31
CA THR A 208 3.59 -20.41 -8.34
C THR A 208 4.66 -20.14 -9.41
N ILE A 209 5.18 -18.91 -9.48
CA ILE A 209 6.11 -18.48 -10.53
C ILE A 209 7.55 -18.63 -10.04
N LYS A 210 8.38 -19.34 -10.83
CA LYS A 210 9.83 -19.46 -10.63
C LYS A 210 10.54 -18.57 -11.63
N VAL A 211 11.27 -17.56 -11.16
CA VAL A 211 11.99 -16.60 -12.02
C VAL A 211 13.49 -16.63 -11.69
N ASN A 212 14.32 -16.61 -12.72
CA ASN A 212 15.77 -16.50 -12.56
C ASN A 212 16.17 -15.02 -12.42
N VAL A 213 16.77 -14.65 -11.29
CA VAL A 213 17.10 -13.27 -10.91
C VAL A 213 18.56 -13.22 -10.46
N THR A 214 19.31 -12.21 -10.88
CA THR A 214 20.69 -12.01 -10.43
C THR A 214 20.73 -11.54 -8.96
N ALA A 215 21.69 -12.02 -8.18
CA ALA A 215 21.93 -11.68 -6.78
C ALA A 215 21.94 -10.17 -6.53
N GLU A 216 22.59 -9.43 -7.43
CA GLU A 216 22.69 -7.97 -7.38
C GLU A 216 21.35 -7.23 -7.57
N ALA A 217 20.36 -7.90 -8.15
CA ALA A 217 19.01 -7.38 -8.40
C ALA A 217 18.02 -7.72 -7.27
N LEU A 218 18.45 -8.51 -6.28
CA LEU A 218 17.65 -8.84 -5.11
C LEU A 218 17.83 -7.77 -4.03
N ARG A 219 16.73 -7.49 -3.32
CA ARG A 219 16.67 -6.60 -2.16
C ARG A 219 16.04 -7.36 -1.01
N LEU A 220 16.45 -7.07 0.21
CA LEU A 220 15.71 -7.52 1.39
C LEU A 220 14.37 -6.78 1.34
N PRO A 221 13.23 -7.48 1.49
CA PRO A 221 11.95 -6.80 1.61
C PRO A 221 12.06 -5.78 2.76
N GLU A 222 11.52 -4.58 2.56
CA GLU A 222 11.59 -3.47 3.53
C GLU A 222 11.08 -3.84 4.94
N THR A 223 10.46 -5.01 5.10
CA THR A 223 10.02 -5.60 6.36
C THR A 223 11.15 -6.05 7.30
N LEU A 224 12.43 -5.99 6.92
CA LEU A 224 13.56 -6.45 7.76
C LEU A 224 14.61 -5.38 8.13
N ARG A 225 14.37 -4.08 7.84
CA ARG A 225 15.20 -3.02 8.45
C ARG A 225 14.71 -2.77 9.89
N PRO A 226 15.53 -2.96 10.93
CA PRO A 226 15.15 -2.55 12.27
C PRO A 226 15.03 -1.02 12.29
N GLY A 227 13.81 -0.49 12.34
CA GLY A 227 13.56 0.93 12.61
C GLY A 227 12.82 1.75 11.55
N ARG A 228 12.43 1.19 10.40
CA ARG A 228 11.49 1.88 9.48
C ARG A 228 10.42 0.94 8.97
N THR A 229 9.24 1.03 9.55
CA THR A 229 8.00 0.50 8.98
C THR A 229 7.64 1.28 7.71
N PRO A 230 7.40 0.64 6.56
CA PRO A 230 6.58 1.24 5.51
C PRO A 230 5.15 1.37 6.07
N LEU A 231 4.51 2.52 5.83
CA LEU A 231 3.10 2.70 6.15
C LEU A 231 2.29 1.55 5.55
N GLY A 232 1.64 0.76 6.41
CA GLY A 232 0.59 -0.14 5.97
C GLY A 232 0.60 -1.57 6.50
N GLN A 233 1.46 -1.97 7.43
CA GLN A 233 1.30 -3.25 8.14
C GLN A 233 1.65 -3.12 9.62
N LYS A 234 0.63 -2.86 10.44
CA LYS A 234 0.74 -3.01 11.89
C LYS A 234 0.72 -4.51 12.23
N ALA A 235 1.89 -5.14 12.17
CA ALA A 235 2.14 -6.42 12.83
C ALA A 235 2.47 -6.14 14.31
N TYR A 236 1.51 -6.41 15.19
CA TYR A 236 1.81 -6.63 16.60
C TYR A 236 2.20 -8.09 16.77
N SER A 237 3.50 -8.35 16.96
CA SER A 237 3.94 -9.57 17.63
C SER A 237 5.12 -9.25 18.55
N ARG A 238 4.81 -9.02 19.83
CA ARG A 238 5.65 -9.54 20.91
C ARG A 238 4.75 -10.06 22.02
N LEU A 239 4.87 -11.36 22.24
CA LEU A 239 4.44 -12.03 23.44
C LEU A 239 5.21 -11.47 24.64
N ARG A 240 4.53 -11.28 25.78
CA ARG A 240 4.81 -11.99 27.04
C ARG A 240 3.68 -11.73 28.07
N PRO A 241 3.55 -12.57 29.12
CA PRO A 241 2.30 -13.19 29.51
C PRO A 241 1.76 -12.70 30.86
N GLY A 242 0.46 -12.93 31.08
CA GLY A 242 -0.16 -12.96 32.41
C GLY A 242 -0.80 -11.64 32.85
N GLY A 243 -2.11 -11.68 33.11
CA GLY A 243 -2.83 -10.60 33.77
C GLY A 243 -4.32 -10.58 33.44
N ARG A 244 -5.14 -11.19 34.31
CA ARG A 244 -6.61 -11.19 34.30
C ARG A 244 -7.19 -9.76 34.39
N ALA A 245 -8.37 -9.57 33.79
CA ALA A 245 -9.63 -9.16 34.45
C ALA A 245 -10.45 -8.09 33.69
N GLN A 246 -11.69 -8.51 33.37
CA GLN A 246 -12.96 -7.80 33.51
C GLN A 246 -13.30 -6.48 32.75
N SER A 247 -14.42 -6.61 32.01
CA SER A 247 -15.64 -5.77 32.08
C SER A 247 -15.94 -4.77 30.94
N GLY A 248 -17.21 -4.77 30.52
CA GLY A 248 -17.91 -3.68 29.80
C GLY A 248 -18.09 -3.89 28.28
N ARG A 249 -19.07 -4.69 27.83
CA ARG A 249 -20.41 -4.29 27.32
C ARG A 249 -20.45 -3.31 26.12
N HIS A 250 -20.92 -3.88 25.00
CA HIS A 250 -21.84 -3.35 23.97
C HIS A 250 -21.33 -2.40 22.87
N ALA A 251 -21.08 -2.97 21.67
CA ALA A 251 -21.63 -2.48 20.40
C ALA A 251 -21.45 -3.53 19.27
N SER A 252 -22.59 -3.97 18.70
CA SER A 252 -22.82 -4.62 17.39
C SER A 252 -21.71 -5.56 16.82
N GLY A 253 -21.89 -6.86 17.02
CA GLY A 253 -20.90 -7.91 16.72
C GLY A 253 -21.12 -8.74 15.45
N SER A 254 -21.76 -8.23 14.39
CA SER A 254 -21.98 -9.02 13.16
C SER A 254 -21.01 -8.73 12.00
N ASP A 255 -20.39 -7.55 11.91
CA ASP A 255 -19.53 -7.20 10.76
C ASP A 255 -18.04 -7.50 10.99
N LEU A 256 -17.59 -7.50 12.25
CA LEU A 256 -16.17 -7.69 12.59
C LEU A 256 -15.73 -9.17 12.58
N SER A 257 -16.70 -10.10 12.61
CA SER A 257 -16.42 -11.54 12.57
C SER A 257 -16.17 -12.03 11.14
N LEU A 258 -16.98 -11.62 10.15
CA LEU A 258 -16.80 -12.04 8.76
C LEU A 258 -15.41 -11.65 8.23
N ASP A 259 -14.99 -10.40 8.45
CA ASP A 259 -13.73 -9.87 7.89
C ASP A 259 -12.47 -10.59 8.42
N ARG A 260 -12.57 -11.14 9.64
CA ARG A 260 -11.47 -11.93 10.25
C ARG A 260 -11.51 -13.40 9.83
N HIS A 261 -12.69 -13.98 9.61
CA HIS A 261 -12.82 -15.34 9.07
C HIS A 261 -12.46 -15.40 7.58
N MET A 262 -12.68 -14.30 6.84
CA MET A 262 -12.27 -14.16 5.44
C MET A 262 -10.74 -14.20 5.24
N ARG A 263 -9.94 -13.94 6.27
CA ARG A 263 -8.47 -14.09 6.20
C ARG A 263 -7.99 -15.53 6.34
N MET A 264 -8.88 -16.46 6.70
CA MET A 264 -8.65 -17.91 6.76
C MET A 264 -9.43 -18.65 5.66
N THR A 265 -9.77 -17.97 4.55
CA THR A 265 -10.49 -18.61 3.45
C THR A 265 -9.59 -19.56 2.69
N SER A 266 -10.05 -20.80 2.51
CA SER A 266 -9.52 -21.71 1.51
C SER A 266 -9.74 -21.12 0.12
N GLU A 267 -8.70 -21.15 -0.71
CA GLU A 267 -8.72 -20.63 -2.08
C GLU A 267 -8.63 -21.78 -3.08
N ILE A 268 -9.53 -21.80 -4.07
CA ILE A 268 -9.43 -22.68 -5.23
C ILE A 268 -9.08 -21.88 -6.49
N GLN A 269 -8.09 -22.38 -7.24
CA GLN A 269 -7.64 -21.79 -8.49
C GLN A 269 -8.16 -22.59 -9.68
N LEU A 270 -9.00 -21.96 -10.49
CA LEU A 270 -9.63 -22.53 -11.68
C LEU A 270 -9.03 -21.94 -12.99
N LEU A 271 -7.91 -21.20 -12.90
CA LEU A 271 -7.29 -20.57 -14.07
C LEU A 271 -6.75 -21.62 -15.04
N GLY A 272 -7.08 -21.44 -16.33
CA GLY A 272 -6.58 -22.31 -17.40
C GLY A 272 -7.28 -23.67 -17.50
N GLN A 273 -8.25 -23.96 -16.63
CA GLN A 273 -9.10 -25.14 -16.72
C GLN A 273 -10.23 -24.92 -17.72
N THR A 274 -10.69 -26.00 -18.35
CA THR A 274 -11.94 -25.97 -19.13
C THR A 274 -13.14 -25.80 -18.18
N VAL A 275 -14.29 -25.40 -18.71
CA VAL A 275 -15.49 -25.16 -17.89
C VAL A 275 -15.90 -26.44 -17.14
N GLU A 276 -15.87 -27.59 -17.81
CA GLU A 276 -16.28 -28.88 -17.21
C GLU A 276 -15.32 -29.32 -16.09
N GLU A 277 -14.00 -29.23 -16.30
CA GLU A 277 -12.99 -29.53 -15.28
C GLU A 277 -13.13 -28.60 -14.07
N ALA A 278 -13.33 -27.30 -14.33
CA ALA A 278 -13.48 -26.30 -13.29
C ALA A 278 -14.71 -26.54 -12.40
N MET A 279 -15.85 -26.96 -12.99
CA MET A 279 -17.05 -27.29 -12.21
C MET A 279 -16.85 -28.55 -11.37
N SER A 280 -16.24 -29.60 -11.93
CA SER A 280 -15.94 -30.82 -11.17
C SER A 280 -14.98 -30.59 -10.01
N ASN A 281 -13.98 -29.71 -10.17
CA ASN A 281 -13.04 -29.38 -9.11
C ASN A 281 -13.68 -28.47 -8.06
N LEU A 282 -14.53 -27.54 -8.48
CA LEU A 282 -15.23 -26.64 -7.56
C LEU A 282 -16.26 -27.39 -6.71
N ASP A 283 -16.98 -28.35 -7.28
CA ASP A 283 -17.96 -29.16 -6.57
C ASP A 283 -17.32 -29.95 -5.41
N LYS A 284 -16.24 -30.69 -5.70
CA LYS A 284 -15.46 -31.41 -4.68
C LYS A 284 -14.90 -30.47 -3.61
N PHE A 285 -14.45 -29.29 -4.01
CA PHE A 285 -13.89 -28.32 -3.08
C PHE A 285 -14.95 -27.71 -2.15
N ILE A 286 -16.18 -27.52 -2.63
CA ILE A 286 -17.30 -27.10 -1.78
C ILE A 286 -17.61 -28.20 -0.76
N ASP A 287 -17.63 -29.47 -1.17
CA ASP A 287 -17.79 -30.60 -0.23
C ASP A 287 -16.72 -30.61 0.85
N ASP A 288 -15.45 -30.53 0.47
CA ASP A 288 -14.33 -30.53 1.42
C ASP A 288 -14.39 -29.33 2.36
N ALA A 289 -14.80 -28.16 1.86
CA ALA A 289 -14.91 -26.94 2.65
C ALA A 289 -16.07 -27.01 3.64
N VAL A 290 -17.22 -27.55 3.25
CA VAL A 290 -18.36 -27.77 4.16
C VAL A 290 -18.01 -28.81 5.23
N LEU A 291 -17.38 -29.92 4.83
CA LEU A 291 -16.92 -30.97 5.77
C LEU A 291 -15.89 -30.43 6.77
N ALA A 292 -15.02 -29.53 6.33
CA ALA A 292 -14.05 -28.85 7.19
C ALA A 292 -14.66 -27.72 8.04
N GLY A 293 -15.96 -27.43 7.92
CA GLY A 293 -16.64 -26.37 8.66
C GLY A 293 -16.16 -24.96 8.29
N MET A 294 -15.73 -24.76 7.04
CA MET A 294 -15.23 -23.47 6.57
C MET A 294 -16.40 -22.51 6.33
N PRO A 295 -16.39 -21.30 6.91
CA PRO A 295 -17.51 -20.38 6.79
C PRO A 295 -17.60 -19.72 5.40
N ALA A 296 -16.49 -19.64 4.68
CA ALA A 296 -16.43 -19.03 3.35
C ALA A 296 -15.25 -19.57 2.54
N ILE A 297 -15.42 -19.54 1.21
CA ILE A 297 -14.42 -19.96 0.23
C ILE A 297 -14.17 -18.88 -0.82
N ARG A 298 -12.96 -18.91 -1.37
CA ARG A 298 -12.50 -17.98 -2.40
C ARG A 298 -12.23 -18.71 -3.71
N ILE A 299 -12.90 -18.31 -4.78
CA ILE A 299 -12.88 -19.01 -6.08
C ILE A 299 -12.27 -18.10 -7.13
N VAL A 300 -11.07 -18.45 -7.59
CA VAL A 300 -10.33 -17.68 -8.59
C VAL A 300 -10.57 -18.27 -9.98
N HIS A 301 -11.40 -17.62 -10.79
CA HIS A 301 -11.74 -18.05 -12.16
C HIS A 301 -11.10 -17.17 -13.26
N GLY A 302 -10.47 -16.05 -12.88
CA GLY A 302 -9.83 -15.11 -13.81
C GLY A 302 -10.83 -14.15 -14.47
N LYS A 303 -10.30 -13.10 -15.13
CA LYS A 303 -11.10 -12.04 -15.78
C LYS A 303 -11.53 -12.45 -17.19
N GLY A 304 -10.58 -12.81 -18.06
CA GLY A 304 -10.78 -13.53 -19.33
C GLY A 304 -12.00 -13.13 -20.17
N THR A 305 -12.60 -14.12 -20.84
CA THR A 305 -13.86 -13.99 -21.59
C THR A 305 -15.11 -14.04 -20.68
N GLY A 306 -14.93 -14.22 -19.37
CA GLY A 306 -16.04 -14.36 -18.41
C GLY A 306 -16.81 -15.70 -18.48
N ALA A 307 -16.38 -16.65 -19.31
CA ALA A 307 -17.03 -17.96 -19.44
C ALA A 307 -16.99 -18.75 -18.12
N LEU A 308 -15.81 -18.89 -17.51
CA LEU A 308 -15.65 -19.55 -16.20
C LEU A 308 -16.40 -18.81 -15.09
N ARG A 309 -16.37 -17.47 -15.08
CA ARG A 309 -17.15 -16.66 -14.12
C ARG A 309 -18.63 -17.00 -14.18
N SER A 310 -19.18 -17.04 -15.39
CA SER A 310 -20.62 -17.28 -15.60
C SER A 310 -21.00 -18.69 -15.18
N ALA A 311 -20.18 -19.69 -15.50
CA ALA A 311 -20.39 -21.07 -15.09
C ALA A 311 -20.33 -21.24 -13.56
N VAL A 312 -19.30 -20.67 -12.90
CA VAL A 312 -19.15 -20.68 -11.44
C VAL A 312 -20.38 -20.06 -10.77
N GLN A 313 -20.80 -18.87 -11.21
CA GLN A 313 -21.98 -18.20 -10.63
C GLN A 313 -23.28 -18.98 -10.85
N GLN A 314 -23.44 -19.65 -11.98
CA GLN A 314 -24.61 -20.50 -12.22
C GLN A 314 -24.63 -21.73 -11.32
N MET A 315 -23.46 -22.33 -11.05
CA MET A 315 -23.34 -23.47 -10.16
C MET A 315 -23.63 -23.08 -8.70
N LEU A 316 -23.00 -22.02 -8.21
CA LEU A 316 -23.20 -21.51 -6.83
C LEU A 316 -24.65 -21.09 -6.55
N LYS A 317 -25.41 -20.64 -7.57
CA LYS A 317 -26.84 -20.34 -7.43
C LYS A 317 -27.72 -21.57 -7.25
N LYS A 318 -27.30 -22.73 -7.77
CA LYS A 318 -28.08 -23.98 -7.72
C LYS A 318 -27.72 -24.84 -6.51
N ASP A 319 -26.55 -24.62 -5.94
CA ASP A 319 -26.01 -25.41 -4.85
C ASP A 319 -26.60 -25.00 -3.50
N SER A 320 -27.21 -25.95 -2.79
CA SER A 320 -27.81 -25.71 -1.47
C SER A 320 -26.79 -25.50 -0.36
N ARG A 321 -25.52 -25.86 -0.59
CA ARG A 321 -24.41 -25.69 0.37
C ARG A 321 -23.90 -24.25 0.44
N VAL A 322 -24.34 -23.39 -0.48
CA VAL A 322 -23.92 -22.00 -0.59
C VAL A 322 -25.03 -21.09 -0.08
N LYS A 323 -24.73 -20.32 0.96
CA LYS A 323 -25.66 -19.38 1.57
C LYS A 323 -25.75 -18.06 0.80
N SER A 324 -24.60 -17.52 0.39
CA SER A 324 -24.53 -16.27 -0.37
C SER A 324 -23.24 -16.23 -1.19
N PHE A 325 -23.19 -15.45 -2.27
CA PHE A 325 -21.94 -15.22 -3.00
C PHE A 325 -21.88 -13.81 -3.58
N ARG A 326 -20.66 -13.27 -3.70
CA ARG A 326 -20.38 -11.94 -4.27
C ARG A 326 -19.08 -11.93 -5.07
N LEU A 327 -18.90 -10.94 -5.93
CA LEU A 327 -17.62 -10.69 -6.57
C LEU A 327 -16.61 -10.09 -5.58
N GLY A 328 -15.32 -10.26 -5.88
CA GLY A 328 -14.24 -9.65 -5.13
C GLY A 328 -14.28 -8.14 -5.18
N ALA A 329 -14.03 -7.49 -4.04
CA ALA A 329 -13.86 -6.04 -3.96
C ALA A 329 -12.44 -5.60 -4.36
N TYR A 330 -12.19 -4.29 -4.34
CA TYR A 330 -10.86 -3.72 -4.58
C TYR A 330 -9.84 -4.28 -3.57
N GLY A 331 -8.79 -4.95 -4.06
CA GLY A 331 -7.80 -5.67 -3.23
C GLY A 331 -8.08 -7.17 -3.05
N GLU A 332 -9.24 -7.69 -3.44
CA GLU A 332 -9.61 -9.11 -3.37
C GLU A 332 -9.57 -9.81 -4.74
N GLY A 333 -9.00 -9.20 -5.77
CA GLY A 333 -8.97 -9.76 -7.13
C GLY A 333 -10.17 -9.38 -8.02
N ASP A 334 -11.03 -8.46 -7.55
CA ASP A 334 -12.02 -7.75 -8.36
C ASP A 334 -12.92 -8.74 -9.14
N SER A 335 -13.29 -8.43 -10.39
CA SER A 335 -14.07 -9.28 -11.30
C SER A 335 -13.48 -10.65 -11.63
N GLY A 336 -12.24 -10.95 -11.23
CA GLY A 336 -11.58 -12.24 -11.47
C GLY A 336 -11.81 -13.27 -10.38
N VAL A 337 -12.51 -12.89 -9.31
CA VAL A 337 -12.70 -13.72 -8.12
C VAL A 337 -14.15 -13.63 -7.63
N THR A 338 -14.68 -14.79 -7.23
CA THR A 338 -15.96 -14.90 -6.55
C THR A 338 -15.73 -15.43 -5.14
N LEU A 339 -16.39 -14.82 -4.15
CA LEU A 339 -16.38 -15.25 -2.76
C LEU A 339 -17.74 -15.83 -2.43
N ALA A 340 -17.77 -17.03 -1.86
CA ALA A 340 -18.99 -17.74 -1.49
C ALA A 340 -18.99 -18.03 0.01
N GLU A 341 -20.09 -17.69 0.68
CA GLU A 341 -20.39 -18.03 2.07
C GLU A 341 -21.08 -19.39 2.08
N LEU A 342 -20.58 -20.31 2.90
CA LEU A 342 -21.13 -21.66 3.01
C LEU A 342 -22.12 -21.75 4.17
N THR A 343 -23.04 -22.71 4.10
CA THR A 343 -24.10 -22.94 5.10
C THR A 343 -23.64 -23.62 6.37
#